data_AF-A0A3D2Z769-F1
#
_entry.id   AF-A0A3D2Z769-F1
#
_cell.length_a   1.000
_cell.length_b   1.000
_cell.length_c   1.000
_cell.angle_alpha   90.00
_cell.angle_beta   90.00
_cell.angle_gamma   90.00
#
_symmetry.space_group_name_H-M   'P 1'
#
loop_
_entity.id
_entity.type
_entity.pdbx_description
1 polymer ?
#
loop_
_entity_poly.entity_id
_entity_poly.type
_entity_poly.pdbx_seq_one_letter_code
_entity_poly.pdbx_strand_id
1 'polypeptide(L)'
;MTRETSITDDVAVEVPAIVNKKGIQPVRVPPLPKKIMLECILPSWLSMEQTLEALLSGDKSMMLYGILESHQTKSYEQALETLESLVDIDPNEPMAHLEDIHEHYSWPKNWSTGAL
;
A
#
# COMPACT_ATOMS: atom_id res chain seq x y z
N MET A 1 -0.56 16.83 -25.78
CA MET A 1 -1.05 15.57 -25.21
C MET A 1 -1.75 15.92 -23.90
N THR A 2 -3.06 16.10 -23.93
CA THR A 2 -3.88 16.51 -22.77
C THR A 2 -3.88 15.39 -21.74
N ARG A 3 -3.22 15.58 -20.58
CA ARG A 3 -3.13 14.62 -19.48
C ARG A 3 -4.52 14.12 -19.09
N GLU A 4 -4.73 12.81 -19.21
CA GLU A 4 -6.05 12.17 -19.12
C GLU A 4 -6.46 11.81 -17.69
N THR A 5 -5.60 12.01 -16.69
CA THR A 5 -5.95 11.92 -15.26
C THR A 5 -4.94 12.78 -14.50
N SER A 6 -5.28 13.39 -13.36
CA SER A 6 -4.31 14.17 -12.55
C SER A 6 -3.33 13.27 -11.77
N ILE A 7 -3.05 12.07 -12.28
CA ILE A 7 -2.27 10.98 -11.68
C ILE A 7 -1.14 10.62 -12.67
N THR A 8 -0.07 9.99 -12.19
CA THR A 8 1.02 9.52 -13.05
C THR A 8 0.60 8.35 -13.95
N ASP A 9 1.30 8.19 -15.08
CA ASP A 9 0.95 7.22 -16.13
C ASP A 9 1.22 5.75 -15.73
N ASP A 10 1.99 5.53 -14.67
CA ASP A 10 2.39 4.22 -14.13
C ASP A 10 1.46 3.68 -13.06
N VAL A 11 0.41 4.43 -12.70
CA VAL A 11 -0.61 4.00 -11.75
C VAL A 11 -1.69 3.22 -12.49
N ALA A 12 -1.95 2.00 -12.04
CA ALA A 12 -3.07 1.22 -12.55
C ALA A 12 -4.39 1.88 -12.14
N VAL A 13 -5.25 2.14 -13.13
CA VAL A 13 -6.57 2.76 -12.93
C VAL A 13 -7.68 1.90 -13.51
N GLU A 14 -8.83 1.90 -12.85
CA GLU A 14 -10.04 1.28 -13.38
C GLU A 14 -10.80 2.27 -14.25
N VAL A 15 -10.79 2.04 -15.57
CA VAL A 15 -11.47 2.87 -16.57
C VAL A 15 -12.22 2.00 -17.59
N PRO A 16 -13.34 2.49 -18.15
CA PRO A 16 -14.01 1.78 -19.23
C PRO A 16 -13.10 1.64 -20.45
N ALA A 17 -13.10 0.46 -21.07
CA ALA A 17 -12.28 0.17 -22.24
C ALA A 17 -13.03 -0.65 -23.29
N ILE A 18 -12.66 -0.47 -24.55
CA ILE A 18 -13.11 -1.30 -25.67
C ILE A 18 -12.05 -2.39 -25.90
N VAL A 19 -12.48 -3.65 -25.92
CA VAL A 19 -11.59 -4.80 -26.12
C VAL A 19 -11.91 -5.49 -27.45
N ASN A 20 -10.91 -5.61 -28.32
CA ASN A 20 -11.03 -6.33 -29.59
C ASN A 20 -9.67 -6.94 -30.02
N LYS A 21 -9.57 -7.49 -31.24
CA LYS A 21 -8.33 -8.10 -31.78
C LYS A 21 -7.11 -7.15 -31.75
N LYS A 22 -7.31 -5.84 -31.72
CA LYS A 22 -6.24 -4.84 -31.63
C LYS A 22 -5.75 -4.59 -30.19
N GLY A 23 -6.37 -5.20 -29.19
CA GLY A 23 -6.03 -5.05 -27.77
C GLY A 23 -7.07 -4.27 -26.97
N ILE A 24 -6.62 -3.73 -25.83
CA ILE A 24 -7.43 -2.94 -24.89
C ILE A 24 -7.27 -1.46 -25.25
N GLN A 25 -8.38 -0.78 -25.48
CA GLN A 25 -8.40 0.64 -25.85
C GLN A 25 -9.21 1.40 -24.80
N PRO A 26 -8.56 2.12 -23.88
CA PRO A 26 -9.26 2.89 -22.86
C PRO A 26 -10.15 3.95 -23.52
N VAL A 27 -11.37 4.10 -23.01
CA VAL A 27 -12.30 5.15 -23.44
C VAL A 27 -11.91 6.43 -22.73
N ARG A 28 -11.83 7.54 -23.47
CA ARG A 28 -11.51 8.84 -22.88
C ARG A 28 -12.60 9.28 -21.91
N VAL A 29 -12.24 9.41 -20.64
CA VAL A 29 -13.10 9.91 -19.56
C VAL A 29 -12.77 11.39 -19.31
N PRO A 30 -13.76 12.27 -19.08
CA PRO A 30 -13.47 13.63 -18.61
C PRO A 30 -12.77 13.59 -17.24
N PRO A 31 -11.98 14.63 -16.89
CA PRO A 31 -11.31 14.68 -15.60
C PRO A 31 -12.32 14.64 -14.46
N LEU A 32 -11.96 13.92 -13.39
CA LEU A 32 -12.79 13.83 -12.19
C LEU A 32 -12.88 15.20 -11.49
N PRO A 33 -14.00 15.49 -10.80
CA PRO A 33 -14.13 16.70 -10.01
C PRO A 33 -12.99 16.84 -8.99
N LYS A 34 -12.50 18.07 -8.79
CA LYS A 34 -11.38 18.35 -7.87
C LYS A 34 -11.61 17.81 -6.45
N LYS A 35 -12.86 17.86 -5.96
CA LYS A 35 -13.23 17.32 -4.65
C LYS A 35 -12.97 15.81 -4.56
N ILE A 36 -13.37 15.05 -5.59
CA ILE A 36 -13.15 13.60 -5.66
C ILE A 36 -11.67 13.28 -5.74
N MET A 37 -10.90 14.07 -6.50
CA MET A 37 -9.45 13.92 -6.54
C MET A 37 -8.82 14.10 -5.16
N LEU A 38 -9.15 15.18 -4.45
CA LEU A 38 -8.55 15.51 -3.15
C LEU A 38 -8.99 14.59 -2.02
N GLU A 39 -10.26 14.22 -1.95
CA GLU A 39 -10.84 13.51 -0.79
C GLU A 39 -10.89 12.00 -0.97
N CYS A 40 -10.77 11.48 -2.19
CA CYS A 40 -10.90 10.04 -2.47
C CYS A 40 -9.68 9.47 -3.20
N ILE A 41 -9.34 10.04 -4.36
CA ILE A 41 -8.35 9.43 -5.26
C ILE A 41 -6.92 9.62 -4.75
N LEU A 42 -6.51 10.85 -4.41
CA LEU A 42 -5.15 11.12 -3.94
C LEU A 42 -4.84 10.44 -2.60
N PRO A 43 -5.74 10.41 -1.60
CA PRO A 43 -5.50 9.65 -0.37
C PRO A 43 -5.35 8.15 -0.62
N SER A 44 -6.21 7.57 -1.48
CA SER A 44 -6.13 6.15 -1.81
C SER A 44 -4.85 5.81 -2.58
N TRP A 45 -4.43 6.69 -3.49
CA TRP A 45 -3.17 6.54 -4.21
C TRP A 45 -1.97 6.60 -3.26
N LEU A 46 -1.92 7.59 -2.36
CA LEU A 46 -0.83 7.68 -1.38
C LEU A 46 -0.73 6.40 -0.52
N SER A 47 -1.88 5.88 -0.06
CA SER A 47 -1.93 4.62 0.71
C SER A 47 -1.41 3.43 -0.11
N MET A 48 -1.73 3.35 -1.41
CA MET A 48 -1.17 2.35 -2.33
C MET A 48 0.36 2.47 -2.43
N GLU A 49 0.89 3.69 -2.67
CA GLU A 49 2.34 3.90 -2.80
C GLU A 49 3.09 3.54 -1.52
N GLN A 50 2.57 3.92 -0.36
CA GLN A 50 3.15 3.53 0.94
C GLN A 50 3.18 2.01 1.12
N THR A 51 2.11 1.32 0.69
CA THR A 51 2.02 -0.15 0.76
C THR A 51 3.02 -0.82 -0.18
N LEU A 52 3.13 -0.32 -1.42
CA LEU A 52 4.09 -0.83 -2.40
C LEU A 52 5.54 -0.61 -1.94
N GLU A 53 5.84 0.58 -1.41
CA GLU A 53 7.17 0.88 -0.89
C GLU A 53 7.51 0.00 0.31
N ALA A 54 6.58 -0.20 1.27
CA ALA A 54 6.78 -1.10 2.41
C ALA A 54 7.05 -2.55 1.95
N LEU A 55 6.30 -3.04 0.96
CA LEU A 55 6.46 -4.37 0.38
C LEU A 55 7.81 -4.53 -0.33
N LEU A 56 8.19 -3.58 -1.18
CA LEU A 56 9.40 -3.68 -2.01
C LEU A 56 10.68 -3.43 -1.21
N SER A 57 10.66 -2.47 -0.28
CA SER A 57 11.82 -2.14 0.55
C SER A 57 12.03 -3.10 1.72
N GLY A 58 10.95 -3.74 2.18
CA GLY A 58 10.97 -4.55 3.39
C GLY A 58 11.00 -3.73 4.70
N ASP A 59 10.73 -2.42 4.66
CA ASP A 59 10.82 -1.55 5.84
C ASP A 59 9.60 -1.72 6.78
N LYS A 60 9.82 -2.39 7.92
CA LYS A 60 8.78 -2.59 8.96
C LYS A 60 8.23 -1.27 9.51
N SER A 61 8.99 -0.18 9.49
CA SER A 61 8.52 1.12 10.00
C SER A 61 7.40 1.71 9.13
N MET A 62 7.41 1.44 7.82
CA MET A 62 6.32 1.85 6.93
C MET A 62 5.06 1.02 7.16
N MET A 63 5.20 -0.26 7.49
CA MET A 63 4.05 -1.09 7.90
C MET A 63 3.45 -0.59 9.21
N LEU A 64 4.31 -0.27 10.20
CA LEU A 64 3.87 0.29 11.47
C LEU A 64 3.12 1.61 11.26
N TYR A 65 3.61 2.46 10.36
CA TYR A 65 2.93 3.71 10.01
C TYR A 65 1.49 3.46 9.54
N GLY A 66 1.26 2.47 8.68
CA GLY A 66 -0.09 2.09 8.24
C GLY A 66 -1.02 1.67 9.39
N ILE A 67 -0.50 0.95 10.40
CA ILE A 67 -1.27 0.59 11.60
C ILE A 67 -1.56 1.85 12.44
N LEU A 68 -0.59 2.75 12.59
CA LEU A 68 -0.75 3.99 13.34
C LEU A 68 -1.79 4.95 12.72
N GLU A 69 -1.96 4.94 11.39
CA GLU A 69 -2.99 5.72 10.72
C GLU A 69 -4.42 5.19 10.95
N SER A 70 -4.56 3.96 11.44
CA SER A 70 -5.88 3.41 11.75
C SER A 70 -6.54 4.15 12.91
N HIS A 71 -7.79 4.59 12.69
CA HIS A 71 -8.64 5.18 13.74
C HIS A 71 -8.88 4.24 14.94
N GLN A 72 -8.63 2.94 14.77
CA GLN A 72 -8.78 1.93 15.82
C GLN A 72 -7.56 1.87 16.75
N THR A 73 -6.40 2.34 16.30
CA THR A 73 -5.16 2.36 17.09
C THR A 73 -5.24 3.42 18.19
N LYS A 74 -4.98 3.02 19.43
CA LYS A 74 -5.11 3.88 20.63
C LYS A 74 -3.80 4.18 21.32
N SER A 75 -2.76 3.41 21.04
CA SER A 75 -1.42 3.61 21.58
C SER A 75 -0.36 3.11 20.59
N TYR A 76 0.86 3.58 20.76
CA TYR A 76 1.99 3.13 19.96
C TYR A 76 2.34 1.67 20.26
N GLU A 77 2.28 1.29 21.53
CA GLU A 77 2.56 -0.06 22.01
C GLU A 77 1.58 -1.08 21.40
N GLN A 78 0.28 -0.75 21.37
CA GLN A 78 -0.73 -1.57 20.70
C GLN A 78 -0.41 -1.77 19.21
N ALA A 79 0.02 -0.71 18.51
CA ALA A 79 0.35 -0.78 17.09
C ALA A 79 1.56 -1.70 16.85
N LEU A 80 2.60 -1.55 17.67
CA LEU A 80 3.80 -2.36 17.61
C LEU A 80 3.50 -3.83 17.89
N GLU A 81 2.74 -4.14 18.94
CA GLU A 81 2.33 -5.50 19.28
C GLU A 81 1.46 -6.12 18.16
N THR A 82 0.57 -5.33 17.56
CA THR A 82 -0.24 -5.77 16.41
C THR A 82 0.64 -6.12 15.22
N LEU A 83 1.66 -5.29 14.92
CA LEU A 83 2.59 -5.56 13.83
C LEU A 83 3.35 -6.86 14.06
N GLU A 84 3.99 -7.00 15.22
CA GLU A 84 4.79 -8.20 15.50
C GLU A 84 3.90 -9.46 15.56
N SER A 85 2.67 -9.37 16.07
CA SER A 85 1.71 -10.50 16.03
C SER A 85 1.31 -10.91 14.62
N LEU A 86 1.24 -9.97 13.68
CA LEU A 86 0.91 -10.26 12.27
C LEU A 86 2.12 -10.86 11.53
N VAL A 87 3.33 -10.39 11.85
CA VAL A 87 4.56 -10.91 11.26
C VAL A 87 4.88 -12.30 11.79
N ASP A 88 4.66 -12.54 13.09
CA ASP A 88 4.98 -13.80 13.77
C ASP A 88 3.82 -14.81 13.70
N ILE A 89 2.86 -14.65 12.79
CA ILE A 89 1.74 -15.58 12.66
C ILE A 89 2.25 -16.97 12.25
N ASP A 90 1.85 -18.00 12.99
CA ASP A 90 2.23 -19.38 12.68
C ASP A 90 1.82 -19.73 11.23
N PRO A 91 2.73 -20.31 10.42
CA PRO A 91 2.43 -20.70 9.06
C PRO A 91 1.26 -21.68 9.00
N ASN A 92 0.28 -21.38 8.15
CA ASN A 92 -0.83 -22.27 7.84
C ASN A 92 -0.64 -22.91 6.45
N GLU A 93 -1.50 -23.85 6.08
CA GLU A 93 -1.40 -24.57 4.79
C GLU A 93 -1.33 -23.62 3.57
N PRO A 94 -2.10 -22.53 3.49
CA PRO A 94 -1.95 -21.51 2.44
C PRO A 94 -0.57 -20.83 2.36
N MET A 95 0.17 -20.76 3.47
CA MET A 95 1.49 -20.12 3.54
C MET A 95 2.65 -21.11 3.36
N ALA A 96 2.38 -22.41 3.13
CA ALA A 96 3.40 -23.46 3.05
C ALA A 96 4.45 -23.28 1.93
N HIS A 97 4.18 -22.39 0.98
CA HIS A 97 5.06 -22.10 -0.17
C HIS A 97 5.59 -20.66 -0.16
N LEU A 98 5.33 -19.91 0.91
CA LEU A 98 5.87 -18.57 1.09
C LEU A 98 7.25 -18.65 1.74
N GLU A 99 8.12 -17.74 1.34
CA GLU A 99 9.40 -17.51 2.01
C GLU A 99 9.14 -16.98 3.43
N ASP A 100 10.10 -17.20 4.32
CA ASP A 100 10.01 -16.67 5.68
C ASP A 100 10.01 -15.14 5.64
N ILE A 101 8.97 -14.55 6.21
CA ILE A 101 8.77 -13.10 6.27
C ILE A 101 9.95 -12.38 6.94
N HIS A 102 10.65 -13.03 7.86
CA HIS A 102 11.81 -12.46 8.53
C HIS A 102 13.05 -12.33 7.65
N GLU A 103 13.09 -12.99 6.49
CA GLU A 103 14.20 -12.86 5.55
C GLU A 103 14.15 -11.54 4.76
N HIS A 104 12.96 -11.00 4.52
CA HIS A 104 12.77 -9.79 3.72
C HIS A 104 12.50 -8.55 4.58
N TYR A 105 11.72 -8.67 5.66
CA TYR A 105 11.26 -7.53 6.43
C TYR A 105 12.13 -7.23 7.65
N SER A 106 12.62 -5.98 7.74
CA SER A 106 13.49 -5.55 8.83
C SER A 106 13.18 -4.13 9.29
N TRP A 107 13.55 -3.84 10.55
CA TRP A 107 13.55 -2.48 11.06
C TRP A 107 14.70 -1.68 10.44
N PRO A 108 14.51 -0.38 10.14
CA PRO A 108 15.57 0.44 9.55
C PRO A 108 16.72 0.64 10.55
N LYS A 109 17.95 0.82 10.06
CA LYS A 109 19.18 0.79 10.88
C LYS A 109 19.22 1.81 12.02
N ASN A 110 18.51 2.93 11.86
CA ASN A 110 18.41 4.01 12.84
C ASN A 110 17.26 3.81 13.84
N TRP A 111 16.48 2.72 13.69
CA TRP A 111 15.44 2.36 14.63
C TRP A 111 16.07 1.71 15.85
N SER A 112 16.12 2.44 16.97
CA SER A 112 16.50 1.83 18.23
C SER A 112 15.40 0.86 18.63
N THR A 113 15.60 -0.46 18.44
CA THR A 113 14.87 -1.52 19.17
C THR A 113 15.29 -1.45 20.64
N GLY A 114 14.95 -0.35 21.29
CA GLY A 114 15.24 -0.06 22.68
C GLY A 114 13.91 0.11 23.37
N ALA A 115 13.60 -0.86 24.22
CA ALA A 115 12.56 -0.85 25.23
C ALA A 115 12.06 0.56 25.61
N LEU A 116 10.78 0.81 25.37
CA LEU A 116 9.99 1.68 26.25
C LEU A 116 9.71 0.92 27.55
#